data_AF-A0A0P1IBR3-F1
#
_entry.id   AF-A0A0P1IBR3-F1
#
_cell.length_a   1.000
_cell.length_b   1.000
_cell.length_c   1.000
_cell.angle_alpha   90.00
_cell.angle_beta   90.00
_cell.angle_gamma   90.00
#
_symmetry.space_group_name_H-M   'P 1'
#
loop_
_entity.id
_entity.type
_entity.pdbx_description
1 polymer ?
#
loop_
_entity_poly.entity_id
_entity_poly.type
_entity_poly.pdbx_seq_one_letter_code
_entity_poly.pdbx_strand_id
1 'polypeptide(L)'
;MYAQLIKTARSGITSREDMSEQEREFQDKIDNDIKIEPRDWMPDDYRATLIRQMGQHAHSEVVGQLPEGNWITRAPTLERKAILLAKVQDEAGHGLYLYSAAETLGETRDELVRLLHEGRMKYSSIFNYPTLNWADIGAVGWLVDGAAIVNQVALQRTSYGPYSRAMIRICKEESFHARQGYHAMMKMAFGSPAQKKMAQDALNRLWFPAMMMFGPHDSDSTHSEQSMAWKIKVKSNDELRQQFVDQTIPQIEYLGLDLPDEGIKWNEERGHYDFSDPDWDEFMDVIRGNGPCNVDRLNDRVAAWDNGQWVRDGLMAHARKKAAAKVAAE
;
A
#
# COMPACT_ATOMS: atom_id res chain seq x y z
N MET A 1 11.41 13.79 11.05
CA MET A 1 10.69 14.51 12.14
C MET A 1 9.54 15.38 11.58
N TYR A 2 8.68 14.83 10.70
CA TYR A 2 7.47 15.53 10.21
C TYR A 2 6.22 14.62 10.01
N ALA A 3 6.36 13.30 10.22
CA ALA A 3 5.20 12.40 10.40
C ALA A 3 4.31 12.80 11.60
N GLN A 4 4.75 13.80 12.39
CA GLN A 4 4.06 14.42 13.51
C GLN A 4 3.24 15.68 13.16
N LEU A 5 3.27 16.20 11.92
CA LEU A 5 2.58 17.48 11.61
C LEU A 5 1.21 17.36 10.96
N ILE A 6 0.78 16.16 10.62
CA ILE A 6 -0.64 15.87 10.62
C ILE A 6 -0.94 15.49 12.07
N LYS A 7 -1.42 16.45 12.89
CA LYS A 7 -2.05 16.12 14.17
C LYS A 7 -3.21 15.18 13.83
N THR A 8 -2.98 13.88 13.92
CA THR A 8 -4.04 12.89 13.94
C THR A 8 -4.69 12.92 15.32
N ALA A 9 -5.92 12.39 15.38
CA ALA A 9 -6.80 12.33 16.54
C ALA A 9 -6.13 12.44 17.92
N ARG A 10 -6.75 13.27 18.79
CA ARG A 10 -6.52 13.19 20.25
C ARG A 10 -6.52 11.73 20.68
N SER A 11 -5.58 11.36 21.56
CA SER A 11 -5.53 9.99 22.09
C SER A 11 -6.80 9.68 22.87
N GLY A 12 -7.49 8.60 22.51
CA GLY A 12 -8.68 8.10 23.19
C GLY A 12 -10.00 8.50 22.50
N ILE A 13 -10.97 7.59 22.55
CA ILE A 13 -12.31 7.79 22.01
C ILE A 13 -13.05 8.83 22.87
N THR A 14 -13.53 9.90 22.25
CA THR A 14 -14.35 10.90 22.94
C THR A 14 -15.69 10.29 23.32
N SER A 15 -16.11 10.46 24.58
CA SER A 15 -17.39 9.94 25.04
C SER A 15 -18.54 10.64 24.30
N ARG A 16 -19.66 9.95 24.11
CA ARG A 16 -20.83 10.51 23.41
C ARG A 16 -21.42 11.74 24.11
N GLU A 17 -21.23 11.84 25.42
CA GLU A 17 -21.66 12.97 26.26
C GLU A 17 -20.80 14.22 26.01
N ASP A 18 -19.51 14.03 25.69
CA ASP A 18 -18.56 15.10 25.41
C ASP A 18 -18.53 15.54 23.94
N MET A 19 -19.19 14.79 23.05
CA MET A 19 -19.31 15.13 21.63
C MET A 19 -20.21 16.35 21.42
N SER A 20 -19.86 17.21 20.47
CA SER A 20 -20.77 18.19 19.88
C SER A 20 -21.93 17.51 19.14
N GLU A 21 -22.95 18.28 18.75
CA GLU A 21 -24.08 17.76 17.96
C GLU A 21 -23.63 17.21 16.61
N GLN A 22 -22.74 17.91 15.90
CA GLN A 22 -22.21 17.47 14.62
C GLN A 22 -21.36 16.19 14.76
N GLU A 23 -20.58 16.06 15.84
CA GLU A 23 -19.82 14.85 16.14
C GLU A 23 -20.72 13.65 16.41
N ARG A 24 -21.84 13.84 17.12
CA ARG A 24 -22.83 12.78 17.32
C ARG A 24 -23.50 12.36 16.02
N GLU A 25 -23.92 13.29 15.17
CA GLU A 25 -24.50 12.98 13.86
C GLU A 25 -23.51 12.20 12.97
N PHE A 26 -22.24 12.60 12.99
CA PHE A 26 -21.18 11.88 12.30
C PHE A 26 -21.02 10.46 12.86
N GLN A 27 -20.92 10.30 14.18
CA GLN A 27 -20.77 8.98 14.80
C GLN A 27 -22.00 8.09 14.53
N ASP A 28 -23.20 8.65 14.53
CA ASP A 28 -24.42 7.92 14.18
C ASP A 28 -24.41 7.43 12.73
N LYS A 29 -23.84 8.20 11.78
CA LYS A 29 -23.61 7.71 10.41
C LYS A 29 -22.63 6.54 10.40
N ILE A 30 -21.51 6.65 11.11
CA ILE A 30 -20.50 5.58 11.20
C ILE A 30 -21.11 4.30 11.80
N ASP A 31 -21.84 4.41 12.90
CA ASP A 31 -22.43 3.28 13.62
C ASP A 31 -23.47 2.55 12.74
N ASN A 32 -24.25 3.30 11.95
CA ASN A 32 -25.23 2.77 10.99
C ASN A 32 -24.65 2.37 9.61
N ASP A 33 -23.31 2.29 9.49
CA ASP A 33 -22.60 1.93 8.24
C ASP A 33 -22.91 2.84 7.04
N ILE A 34 -23.34 4.07 7.32
CA ILE A 34 -23.54 5.10 6.30
C ILE A 34 -22.17 5.67 5.91
N LYS A 35 -21.84 5.58 4.62
CA LYS A 35 -20.57 6.11 4.11
C LYS A 35 -20.54 7.63 4.21
N ILE A 36 -19.41 8.15 4.66
CA ILE A 36 -19.11 9.58 4.68
C ILE A 36 -18.68 10.01 3.27
N GLU A 37 -19.31 11.05 2.74
CA GLU A 37 -19.04 11.60 1.41
C GLU A 37 -18.34 12.98 1.50
N PRO A 38 -17.74 13.47 0.40
CA PRO A 38 -16.92 14.71 0.43
C PRO A 38 -17.61 15.97 0.95
N ARG A 39 -18.95 16.05 0.83
CA ARG A 39 -19.74 17.20 1.28
C ARG A 39 -20.28 17.05 2.71
N ASP A 40 -20.15 15.86 3.30
CA ASP A 40 -20.56 15.66 4.68
C ASP A 40 -19.61 16.41 5.61
N TRP A 41 -20.16 16.91 6.71
CA TRP A 41 -19.35 17.30 7.84
C TRP A 41 -18.63 16.06 8.40
N MET A 42 -17.37 16.22 8.79
CA MET A 42 -16.56 15.18 9.42
C MET A 42 -15.54 15.84 10.36
N PRO A 43 -15.11 15.17 11.44
CA PRO A 43 -14.07 15.69 12.32
C PRO A 43 -12.77 16.00 11.55
N ASP A 44 -12.08 17.06 11.92
CA ASP A 44 -10.80 17.43 11.28
C ASP A 44 -9.75 16.32 11.44
N ASP A 45 -9.74 15.65 12.60
CA ASP A 45 -8.85 14.53 12.86
C ASP A 45 -9.17 13.29 12.01
N TYR A 46 -10.45 13.08 11.64
CA TYR A 46 -10.88 12.04 10.71
C TYR A 46 -10.38 12.36 9.29
N ARG A 47 -10.61 13.60 8.83
CA ARG A 47 -10.11 14.12 7.54
C ARG A 47 -8.59 13.98 7.44
N ALA A 48 -7.88 14.46 8.45
CA ALA A 48 -6.42 14.43 8.54
C ALA A 48 -5.85 13.00 8.50
N THR A 49 -6.48 12.07 9.24
CA THR A 49 -6.09 10.65 9.25
C THR A 49 -6.28 10.01 7.88
N LEU A 50 -7.38 10.32 7.19
CA LEU A 50 -7.66 9.80 5.84
C LEU A 50 -6.75 10.40 4.77
N ILE A 51 -6.46 11.71 4.80
CA ILE A 51 -5.47 12.34 3.91
C ILE A 51 -4.11 11.65 4.08
N ARG A 52 -3.68 11.45 5.33
CA ARG A 52 -2.44 10.72 5.63
C ARG A 52 -2.48 9.30 5.06
N GLN A 53 -3.52 8.53 5.35
CA GLN A 53 -3.59 7.12 4.94
C GLN A 53 -3.69 6.97 3.42
N MET A 54 -4.61 7.67 2.76
CA MET A 54 -4.80 7.59 1.31
C MET A 54 -3.61 8.17 0.55
N GLY A 55 -3.02 9.27 1.03
CA GLY A 55 -1.83 9.84 0.41
C GLY A 55 -0.66 8.87 0.47
N GLN A 56 -0.38 8.27 1.64
CA GLN A 56 0.66 7.24 1.77
C GLN A 56 0.34 5.97 0.97
N HIS A 57 -0.94 5.61 0.81
CA HIS A 57 -1.36 4.52 -0.07
C HIS A 57 -1.03 4.85 -1.53
N ALA A 58 -1.39 6.04 -2.00
CA ALA A 58 -1.04 6.51 -3.35
C ALA A 58 0.48 6.57 -3.58
N HIS A 59 1.25 6.99 -2.56
CA HIS A 59 2.71 6.97 -2.60
C HIS A 59 3.25 5.55 -2.73
N SER A 60 2.59 4.58 -2.09
CA SER A 60 2.96 3.17 -2.15
C SER A 60 2.81 2.64 -3.59
N GLU A 61 1.70 2.93 -4.26
CA GLU A 61 1.52 2.59 -5.69
C GLU A 61 2.59 3.22 -6.59
N VAL A 62 2.95 4.47 -6.32
CA VAL A 62 3.96 5.15 -7.12
C VAL A 62 5.33 4.53 -6.85
N VAL A 63 5.76 4.40 -5.60
CA VAL A 63 7.10 3.89 -5.27
C VAL A 63 7.25 2.40 -5.63
N GLY A 64 6.18 1.61 -5.53
CA GLY A 64 6.16 0.18 -5.86
C GLY A 64 6.55 -0.17 -7.30
N GLN A 65 6.31 0.75 -8.23
CA GLN A 65 6.76 0.60 -9.62
C GLN A 65 8.29 0.51 -9.78
N LEU A 66 9.09 0.97 -8.80
CA LEU A 66 10.55 0.96 -8.89
C LEU A 66 11.17 -0.44 -8.76
N PRO A 67 10.93 -1.21 -7.67
CA PRO A 67 11.49 -2.56 -7.55
C PRO A 67 11.04 -3.49 -8.69
N GLU A 68 9.82 -3.34 -9.19
CA GLU A 68 9.34 -4.13 -10.33
C GLU A 68 9.86 -3.62 -11.68
N GLY A 69 9.86 -2.30 -11.87
CA GLY A 69 10.41 -1.61 -13.04
C GLY A 69 11.87 -1.98 -13.31
N ASN A 70 12.64 -2.24 -12.25
CA ASN A 70 14.01 -2.74 -12.29
C ASN A 70 14.15 -3.98 -13.21
N TRP A 71 13.14 -4.86 -13.26
CA TRP A 71 13.19 -6.12 -14.02
C TRP A 71 12.45 -6.11 -15.35
N ILE A 72 11.75 -5.02 -15.72
CA ILE A 72 11.01 -4.93 -17.00
C ILE A 72 11.90 -5.27 -18.19
N THR A 73 13.12 -4.73 -18.25
CA THR A 73 14.03 -4.97 -19.39
C THR A 73 14.66 -6.36 -19.38
N ARG A 74 14.64 -7.05 -18.22
CA ARG A 74 15.37 -8.30 -17.94
C ARG A 74 14.47 -9.51 -17.73
N ALA A 75 13.14 -9.35 -17.84
CA ALA A 75 12.19 -10.45 -17.73
C ALA A 75 12.55 -11.60 -18.70
N PRO A 76 12.51 -12.87 -18.25
CA PRO A 76 13.11 -14.00 -18.95
C PRO A 76 12.34 -14.44 -20.19
N THR A 77 11.08 -14.03 -20.33
CA THR A 77 10.25 -14.31 -21.50
C THR A 77 9.43 -13.07 -21.87
N LEU A 78 9.01 -12.97 -23.14
CA LEU A 78 8.14 -11.89 -23.59
C LEU A 78 6.76 -11.93 -22.91
N GLU A 79 6.23 -13.13 -22.63
CA GLU A 79 4.97 -13.28 -21.87
C GLU A 79 5.10 -12.66 -20.48
N ARG A 80 6.16 -12.99 -19.74
CA ARG A 80 6.38 -12.43 -18.40
C ARG A 80 6.68 -10.94 -18.43
N LYS A 81 7.38 -10.48 -19.47
CA LYS A 81 7.62 -9.04 -19.70
C LYS A 81 6.31 -8.28 -19.94
N ALA A 82 5.41 -8.81 -20.76
CA ALA A 82 4.12 -8.20 -21.05
C ALA A 82 3.21 -8.16 -19.81
N ILE A 83 3.17 -9.23 -19.02
CA ILE A 83 2.44 -9.28 -17.75
C ILE A 83 2.99 -8.23 -16.77
N LEU A 84 4.32 -8.15 -16.60
CA LEU A 84 4.93 -7.18 -15.69
C LEU A 84 4.67 -5.73 -16.14
N LEU A 85 4.73 -5.45 -17.44
CA LEU A 85 4.37 -4.14 -17.98
C LEU A 85 2.92 -3.77 -17.68
N ALA A 86 1.99 -4.72 -17.84
CA ALA A 86 0.57 -4.50 -17.53
C ALA A 86 0.37 -4.23 -16.04
N LYS A 87 1.03 -4.99 -15.16
CA LYS A 87 0.98 -4.77 -13.70
C LYS A 87 1.45 -3.38 -13.31
N VAL A 88 2.67 -3.01 -13.72
CA VAL A 88 3.28 -1.70 -13.39
C VAL A 88 2.47 -0.54 -13.98
N GLN A 89 1.82 -0.75 -15.14
CA GLN A 89 0.88 0.21 -15.70
C GLN A 89 -0.36 0.40 -14.80
N ASP A 90 -0.94 -0.68 -14.30
CA ASP A 90 -2.11 -0.62 -13.43
C ASP A 90 -1.78 0.01 -12.08
N GLU A 91 -0.60 -0.25 -11.49
CA GLU A 91 -0.11 0.45 -10.28
C GLU A 91 -0.09 1.97 -10.48
N ALA A 92 0.34 2.45 -11.65
CA ALA A 92 0.27 3.87 -11.96
C ALA A 92 -1.18 4.39 -12.00
N GLY A 93 -2.11 3.58 -12.52
CA GLY A 93 -3.55 3.87 -12.49
C GLY A 93 -4.13 3.89 -11.08
N HIS A 94 -3.76 2.94 -10.22
CA HIS A 94 -4.20 2.84 -8.83
C HIS A 94 -3.74 4.06 -8.03
N GLY A 95 -2.49 4.49 -8.22
CA GLY A 95 -1.98 5.73 -7.63
C GLY A 95 -2.84 6.93 -8.01
N LEU A 96 -3.27 7.04 -9.28
CA LEU A 96 -4.17 8.11 -9.72
C LEU A 96 -5.56 8.03 -9.07
N TYR A 97 -6.14 6.84 -8.91
CA TYR A 97 -7.40 6.67 -8.20
C TYR A 97 -7.31 7.11 -6.74
N LEU A 98 -6.22 6.76 -6.06
CA LEU A 98 -5.98 7.10 -4.66
C LEU A 98 -5.70 8.59 -4.46
N TYR A 99 -4.88 9.22 -5.32
CA TYR A 99 -4.73 10.68 -5.29
C TYR A 99 -6.08 11.36 -5.52
N SER A 100 -6.87 10.91 -6.49
CA SER A 100 -8.21 11.47 -6.75
C SER A 100 -9.14 11.34 -5.53
N ALA A 101 -9.10 10.22 -4.81
CA ALA A 101 -9.87 10.01 -3.58
C ALA A 101 -9.35 10.87 -2.41
N ALA A 102 -8.05 11.13 -2.33
CA ALA A 102 -7.48 12.03 -1.34
C ALA A 102 -7.85 13.50 -1.61
N GLU A 103 -7.89 13.91 -2.87
CA GLU A 103 -8.24 15.29 -3.25
C GLU A 103 -9.67 15.67 -2.88
N THR A 104 -10.59 14.71 -2.72
CA THR A 104 -11.95 15.00 -2.24
C THR A 104 -12.00 15.45 -0.78
N LEU A 105 -10.89 15.35 -0.03
CA LEU A 105 -10.76 15.88 1.33
C LEU A 105 -10.17 17.28 1.40
N GLY A 106 -9.78 17.87 0.26
CA GLY A 106 -9.32 19.25 0.15
C GLY A 106 -7.80 19.43 0.04
N GLU A 107 -7.03 18.34 0.06
CA GLU A 107 -5.58 18.38 -0.22
C GLU A 107 -5.31 18.22 -1.71
N THR A 108 -4.20 18.73 -2.23
CA THR A 108 -3.85 18.56 -3.66
C THR A 108 -2.88 17.40 -3.86
N ARG A 109 -2.95 16.75 -5.03
CA ARG A 109 -1.96 15.74 -5.41
C ARG A 109 -0.54 16.29 -5.40
N ASP A 110 -0.34 17.52 -5.88
CA ASP A 110 0.99 18.14 -5.94
C ASP A 110 1.59 18.31 -4.53
N GLU A 111 0.78 18.71 -3.55
CA GLU A 111 1.20 18.79 -2.15
C GLU A 111 1.53 17.41 -1.57
N LEU A 112 0.71 16.40 -1.82
CA LEU A 112 0.99 15.04 -1.38
C LEU A 112 2.31 14.51 -1.98
N VAL A 113 2.53 14.72 -3.28
CA VAL A 113 3.79 14.34 -3.96
C VAL A 113 4.97 15.11 -3.38
N ARG A 114 4.83 16.41 -3.08
CA ARG A 114 5.86 17.20 -2.42
C ARG A 114 6.20 16.63 -1.03
N LEU A 115 5.19 16.27 -0.23
CA LEU A 115 5.38 15.68 1.09
C LEU A 115 6.07 14.31 1.03
N LEU A 116 5.80 13.50 0.00
CA LEU A 116 6.57 12.29 -0.28
C LEU A 116 8.04 12.63 -0.57
N HIS A 117 8.30 13.53 -1.52
CA HIS A 117 9.65 13.92 -1.94
C HIS A 117 10.50 14.51 -0.81
N GLU A 118 9.87 15.19 0.15
CA GLU A 118 10.52 15.73 1.36
C GLU A 118 10.71 14.68 2.47
N GLY A 119 10.29 13.43 2.26
CA GLY A 119 10.32 12.38 3.28
C GLY A 119 9.40 12.65 4.47
N ARG A 120 8.37 13.49 4.28
CA ARG A 120 7.42 13.90 5.32
C ARG A 120 6.17 13.03 5.36
N MET A 121 5.82 12.39 4.24
CA MET A 121 4.82 11.32 4.16
C MET A 121 5.48 10.02 3.72
N LYS A 122 5.02 8.91 4.29
CA LYS A 122 5.60 7.57 4.05
C LYS A 122 5.00 6.90 2.81
N TYR A 123 5.58 5.78 2.44
CA TYR A 123 5.03 4.75 1.57
C TYR A 123 5.22 3.39 2.27
N SER A 124 4.65 2.32 1.72
CA SER A 124 4.74 0.97 2.29
C SER A 124 6.19 0.54 2.48
N SER A 125 6.48 -0.08 3.64
CA SER A 125 7.83 -0.50 4.03
C SER A 125 8.47 -1.44 3.00
N ILE A 126 7.66 -2.32 2.40
CA ILE A 126 8.08 -3.38 1.48
C ILE A 126 8.85 -2.88 0.25
N PHE A 127 8.58 -1.66 -0.21
CA PHE A 127 9.24 -1.13 -1.41
C PHE A 127 10.69 -0.66 -1.18
N ASN A 128 11.15 -0.74 0.07
CA ASN A 128 12.54 -0.49 0.46
C ASN A 128 13.44 -1.73 0.36
N TYR A 129 12.90 -2.87 -0.05
CA TYR A 129 13.68 -4.09 -0.27
C TYR A 129 14.08 -4.22 -1.74
N PRO A 130 15.30 -4.72 -2.05
CA PRO A 130 15.78 -4.83 -3.42
C PRO A 130 15.23 -6.08 -4.14
N THR A 131 15.04 -5.95 -5.46
CA THR A 131 14.78 -7.08 -6.36
C THR A 131 16.10 -7.55 -7.00
N LEU A 132 16.70 -8.57 -6.40
CA LEU A 132 18.04 -9.10 -6.68
C LEU A 132 18.06 -10.15 -7.80
N ASN A 133 16.97 -10.88 -7.99
CA ASN A 133 16.80 -11.88 -9.04
C ASN A 133 15.36 -11.91 -9.59
N TRP A 134 15.10 -12.69 -10.65
CA TRP A 134 13.78 -12.75 -11.28
C TRP A 134 12.69 -13.33 -10.37
N ALA A 135 13.03 -14.26 -9.48
CA ALA A 135 12.04 -14.83 -8.57
C ALA A 135 11.47 -13.79 -7.60
N ASP A 136 12.21 -12.71 -7.31
CA ASP A 136 11.69 -11.60 -6.52
C ASP A 136 10.47 -10.95 -7.15
N ILE A 137 10.39 -10.88 -8.49
CA ILE A 137 9.21 -10.34 -9.17
C ILE A 137 8.00 -11.26 -9.01
N GLY A 138 8.23 -12.57 -9.06
CA GLY A 138 7.18 -13.55 -8.77
C GLY A 138 6.70 -13.49 -7.32
N ALA A 139 7.64 -13.32 -6.38
CA ALA A 139 7.35 -13.23 -4.95
C ALA A 139 6.70 -11.89 -4.56
N VAL A 140 7.09 -10.77 -5.16
CA VAL A 140 6.40 -9.47 -5.01
C VAL A 140 4.97 -9.60 -5.52
N GLY A 141 4.79 -10.04 -6.76
CA GLY A 141 3.46 -10.27 -7.31
C GLY A 141 2.67 -11.41 -6.66
N TRP A 142 3.15 -12.06 -5.60
CA TRP A 142 2.42 -13.11 -4.90
C TRP A 142 2.26 -12.79 -3.42
N LEU A 143 3.37 -12.70 -2.68
CA LEU A 143 3.39 -12.45 -1.24
C LEU A 143 3.05 -10.99 -0.94
N VAL A 144 3.68 -10.05 -1.65
CA VAL A 144 3.52 -8.61 -1.40
C VAL A 144 2.15 -8.14 -1.86
N ASP A 145 1.77 -8.46 -3.10
CA ASP A 145 0.42 -8.20 -3.60
C ASP A 145 -0.64 -8.97 -2.80
N GLY A 146 -0.35 -10.21 -2.37
CA GLY A 146 -1.24 -10.99 -1.53
C GLY A 146 -1.52 -10.31 -0.18
N ALA A 147 -0.47 -9.80 0.48
CA ALA A 147 -0.60 -9.02 1.70
C ALA A 147 -1.37 -7.70 1.46
N ALA A 148 -1.08 -7.01 0.37
CA ALA A 148 -1.81 -5.81 -0.06
C ALA A 148 -3.30 -6.09 -0.25
N ILE A 149 -3.67 -7.18 -0.94
CA ILE A 149 -5.05 -7.60 -1.18
C ILE A 149 -5.77 -7.90 0.14
N VAL A 150 -5.15 -8.61 1.09
CA VAL A 150 -5.78 -8.89 2.39
C VAL A 150 -6.16 -7.59 3.10
N ASN A 151 -5.25 -6.61 3.11
CA ASN A 151 -5.51 -5.30 3.69
C ASN A 151 -6.58 -4.51 2.90
N GLN A 152 -6.45 -4.45 1.58
CA GLN A 152 -7.32 -3.65 0.72
C GLN A 152 -8.75 -4.18 0.63
N VAL A 153 -8.94 -5.50 0.67
CA VAL A 153 -10.28 -6.12 0.73
C VAL A 153 -11.00 -5.69 2.00
N ALA A 154 -10.31 -5.62 3.15
CA ALA A 154 -10.90 -5.07 4.36
C ALA A 154 -11.27 -3.58 4.20
N LEU A 155 -10.42 -2.80 3.53
CA LEU A 155 -10.65 -1.38 3.24
C LEU A 155 -11.77 -1.11 2.23
N GLN A 156 -12.26 -2.10 1.47
CA GLN A 156 -13.49 -1.93 0.69
C GLN A 156 -14.68 -1.50 1.55
N ARG A 157 -14.65 -1.82 2.86
CA ARG A 157 -15.67 -1.44 3.84
C ARG A 157 -15.31 -0.22 4.68
N THR A 158 -14.20 0.46 4.40
CA THR A 158 -13.83 1.71 5.10
C THR A 158 -14.97 2.74 5.05
N SER A 159 -15.10 3.57 6.08
CA SER A 159 -16.23 4.50 6.24
C SER A 159 -16.26 5.65 5.24
N TYR A 160 -15.13 6.03 4.64
CA TYR A 160 -15.09 7.09 3.62
C TYR A 160 -15.43 6.57 2.23
N GLY A 161 -16.52 7.07 1.65
CA GLY A 161 -17.09 6.60 0.39
C GLY A 161 -16.10 6.60 -0.79
N PRO A 162 -15.41 7.72 -1.09
CA PRO A 162 -14.42 7.78 -2.16
C PRO A 162 -13.32 6.73 -2.02
N TYR A 163 -12.83 6.51 -0.79
CA TYR A 163 -11.77 5.53 -0.54
C TYR A 163 -12.27 4.09 -0.71
N SER A 164 -13.44 3.78 -0.13
CA SER A 164 -14.11 2.47 -0.31
C SER A 164 -14.31 2.13 -1.80
N ARG A 165 -14.79 3.08 -2.60
CA ARG A 165 -14.99 2.88 -4.05
C ARG A 165 -13.69 2.69 -4.81
N ALA A 166 -12.63 3.41 -4.45
CA ALA A 166 -11.30 3.21 -5.03
C ALA A 166 -10.78 1.79 -4.73
N MET A 167 -10.89 1.33 -3.48
CA MET A 167 -10.50 -0.03 -3.07
C MET A 167 -11.26 -1.11 -3.82
N ILE A 168 -12.56 -0.95 -4.07
CA ILE A 168 -13.35 -1.90 -4.86
C ILE A 168 -12.80 -2.04 -6.29
N ARG A 169 -12.37 -0.93 -6.91
CA ARG A 169 -11.79 -0.97 -8.26
C ARG A 169 -10.40 -1.60 -8.24
N ILE A 170 -9.53 -1.10 -7.35
CA ILE A 170 -8.15 -1.57 -7.21
C ILE A 170 -8.10 -3.08 -6.93
N CYS A 171 -8.89 -3.60 -5.98
CA CYS A 171 -8.90 -5.04 -5.69
C CYS A 171 -9.35 -5.91 -6.88
N LYS A 172 -10.20 -5.40 -7.77
CA LYS A 172 -10.60 -6.14 -8.99
C LYS A 172 -9.45 -6.28 -9.97
N GLU A 173 -8.60 -5.27 -10.07
CA GLU A 173 -7.45 -5.22 -10.97
C GLU A 173 -6.27 -6.02 -10.36
N GLU A 174 -5.93 -5.77 -9.10
CA GLU A 174 -4.77 -6.40 -8.44
C GLU A 174 -4.89 -7.90 -8.20
N SER A 175 -6.10 -8.41 -7.92
CA SER A 175 -6.27 -9.85 -7.69
C SER A 175 -5.88 -10.70 -8.91
N PHE A 176 -5.99 -10.13 -10.12
CA PHE A 176 -5.47 -10.75 -11.34
C PHE A 176 -3.94 -10.79 -11.33
N HIS A 177 -3.27 -9.66 -11.07
CA HIS A 177 -1.81 -9.58 -11.04
C HIS A 177 -1.20 -10.47 -9.96
N ALA A 178 -1.83 -10.52 -8.78
CA ALA A 178 -1.44 -11.40 -7.68
C ALA A 178 -1.43 -12.88 -8.11
N ARG A 179 -2.44 -13.29 -8.89
CA ARG A 179 -2.50 -14.65 -9.46
C ARG A 179 -1.37 -14.88 -10.47
N GLN A 180 -1.02 -13.88 -11.26
CA GLN A 180 0.04 -13.99 -12.25
C GLN A 180 1.44 -14.08 -11.60
N GLY A 181 1.68 -13.38 -10.49
CA GLY A 181 2.90 -13.53 -9.69
C GLY A 181 3.01 -14.92 -9.08
N TYR A 182 1.92 -15.45 -8.50
CA TYR A 182 1.90 -16.83 -8.01
C TYR A 182 2.16 -17.84 -9.13
N HIS A 183 1.58 -17.63 -10.32
CA HIS A 183 1.87 -18.47 -11.50
C HIS A 183 3.34 -18.39 -11.94
N ALA A 184 4.02 -17.24 -11.79
CA ALA A 184 5.45 -17.14 -12.03
C ALA A 184 6.27 -17.95 -11.01
N MET A 185 5.91 -17.87 -9.72
CA MET A 185 6.53 -18.68 -8.67
C MET A 185 6.33 -20.18 -8.89
N MET A 186 5.13 -20.60 -9.28
CA MET A 186 4.82 -21.99 -9.61
C MET A 186 5.69 -22.53 -10.75
N LYS A 187 5.90 -21.74 -11.82
CA LYS A 187 6.81 -22.14 -12.91
C LYS A 187 8.25 -22.30 -12.45
N MET A 188 8.70 -21.49 -11.49
CA MET A 188 10.07 -21.56 -10.96
C MET A 188 10.22 -22.75 -9.99
N ALA A 189 9.26 -22.94 -9.10
CA ALA A 189 9.26 -24.01 -8.10
C ALA A 189 9.18 -25.42 -8.73
N PHE A 190 8.42 -25.57 -9.82
CA PHE A 190 8.32 -26.82 -10.58
C PHE A 190 9.30 -26.93 -11.75
N GLY A 191 10.21 -25.96 -11.87
CA GLY A 191 11.24 -25.93 -12.90
C GLY A 191 12.48 -26.73 -12.53
N SER A 192 13.62 -26.27 -13.03
CA SER A 192 14.92 -26.82 -12.66
C SER A 192 15.27 -26.59 -11.18
N PRO A 193 16.20 -27.39 -10.60
CA PRO A 193 16.66 -27.17 -9.23
C PRO A 193 17.18 -25.75 -8.97
N ALA A 194 17.82 -25.12 -9.96
CA ALA A 194 18.30 -23.74 -9.84
C ALA A 194 17.15 -22.72 -9.77
N GLN A 195 16.06 -22.93 -10.52
CA GLN A 195 14.87 -22.08 -10.45
C GLN A 195 14.14 -22.25 -9.12
N LYS A 196 13.99 -23.49 -8.64
CA LYS A 196 13.38 -23.76 -7.33
C LYS A 196 14.18 -23.12 -6.20
N LYS A 197 15.52 -23.21 -6.24
CA LYS A 197 16.40 -22.52 -5.27
C LYS A 197 16.22 -21.00 -5.31
N MET A 198 16.08 -20.41 -6.49
CA MET A 198 15.84 -18.97 -6.65
C MET A 198 14.47 -18.56 -6.07
N ALA A 199 13.43 -19.37 -6.27
CA ALA A 199 12.11 -19.17 -5.68
C ALA A 199 12.15 -19.25 -4.15
N GLN A 200 12.87 -20.23 -3.59
CA GLN A 200 13.07 -20.34 -2.14
C GLN A 200 13.79 -19.13 -1.56
N ASP A 201 14.86 -18.67 -2.22
CA ASP A 201 15.63 -17.49 -1.77
C ASP A 201 14.76 -16.22 -1.75
N ALA A 202 13.92 -16.01 -2.77
CA ALA A 202 12.98 -14.89 -2.80
C ALA A 202 11.92 -14.99 -1.69
N LEU A 203 11.34 -16.18 -1.46
CA LEU A 203 10.40 -16.42 -0.36
C LEU A 203 11.04 -16.10 1.00
N ASN A 204 12.24 -16.61 1.26
CA ASN A 204 12.95 -16.39 2.52
C ASN A 204 13.22 -14.91 2.79
N ARG A 205 13.64 -14.15 1.76
CA ARG A 205 13.95 -12.71 1.92
C ARG A 205 12.71 -11.83 2.05
N LEU A 206 11.58 -12.19 1.44
CA LEU A 206 10.39 -11.33 1.38
C LEU A 206 9.28 -11.73 2.36
N TRP A 207 9.39 -12.87 3.04
CA TRP A 207 8.39 -13.34 4.01
C TRP A 207 8.10 -12.33 5.12
N PHE A 208 9.10 -12.01 5.96
CA PHE A 208 8.92 -11.06 7.06
C PHE A 208 8.63 -9.63 6.57
N PRO A 209 9.29 -9.11 5.51
CA PRO A 209 8.90 -7.82 4.93
C PRO A 209 7.42 -7.75 4.49
N ALA A 210 6.86 -8.82 3.92
CA ALA A 210 5.43 -8.87 3.57
C ALA A 210 4.55 -8.84 4.83
N MET A 211 4.92 -9.55 5.90
CA MET A 211 4.21 -9.50 7.19
C MET A 211 4.25 -8.11 7.86
N MET A 212 5.35 -7.37 7.69
CA MET A 212 5.50 -6.00 8.20
C MET A 212 4.57 -5.00 7.49
N MET A 213 4.03 -5.32 6.31
CA MET A 213 3.09 -4.44 5.58
C MET A 213 1.80 -4.18 6.35
N PHE A 214 1.38 -5.11 7.21
CA PHE A 214 0.22 -4.95 8.07
C PHE A 214 0.44 -3.94 9.20
N GLY A 215 1.67 -3.47 9.41
CA GLY A 215 2.04 -2.54 10.47
C GLY A 215 2.40 -3.24 11.79
N PRO A 216 2.66 -2.44 12.85
CA PRO A 216 3.06 -2.96 14.16
C PRO A 216 1.93 -3.76 14.83
N HIS A 217 2.25 -4.45 15.92
CA HIS A 217 1.25 -5.10 16.77
C HIS A 217 0.14 -4.14 17.21
N ASP A 218 -1.04 -4.69 17.49
CA ASP A 218 -2.17 -3.90 17.93
C ASP A 218 -1.89 -3.16 19.25
N SER A 219 -1.06 -3.75 20.13
CA SER A 219 -0.59 -3.14 21.38
C SER A 219 0.26 -1.89 21.18
N ASP A 220 0.95 -1.77 20.05
CA ASP A 220 1.89 -0.68 19.75
C ASP A 220 1.33 0.31 18.71
N SER A 221 0.12 0.06 18.21
CA SER A 221 -0.52 0.89 17.18
C SER A 221 -1.29 2.07 17.80
N THR A 222 -0.63 3.21 17.88
CA THR A 222 -1.17 4.47 18.45
C THR A 222 -2.40 5.03 17.74
N HIS A 223 -2.72 4.57 16.52
CA HIS A 223 -3.85 5.06 15.73
C HIS A 223 -4.98 4.03 15.56
N SER A 224 -4.79 2.79 16.01
CA SER A 224 -5.74 1.69 15.76
C SER A 224 -7.11 1.98 16.39
N GLU A 225 -7.15 2.36 17.67
CA GLU A 225 -8.39 2.51 18.43
C GLU A 225 -9.37 3.49 17.76
N GLN A 226 -8.91 4.72 17.48
CA GLN A 226 -9.75 5.74 16.84
C GLN A 226 -10.09 5.37 15.38
N SER A 227 -9.15 4.78 14.64
CA SER A 227 -9.40 4.38 13.25
C SER A 227 -10.46 3.28 13.16
N MET A 228 -10.51 2.38 14.15
CA MET A 228 -11.55 1.35 14.28
C MET A 228 -12.89 1.96 14.70
N ALA A 229 -12.90 2.88 15.68
CA ALA A 229 -14.12 3.58 16.11
C ALA A 229 -14.79 4.38 14.99
N TRP A 230 -13.99 4.98 14.10
CA TRP A 230 -14.47 5.66 12.89
C TRP A 230 -14.67 4.72 11.69
N LYS A 231 -14.47 3.41 11.85
CA LYS A 231 -14.50 2.41 10.78
C LYS A 231 -13.65 2.78 9.55
N ILE A 232 -12.57 3.54 9.75
CA ILE A 232 -11.53 3.75 8.74
C ILE A 232 -10.80 2.42 8.52
N LYS A 233 -10.43 1.79 9.64
CA LYS A 233 -9.88 0.44 9.74
C LYS A 233 -11.01 -0.49 10.20
N VAL A 234 -11.15 -1.66 9.57
CA VAL A 234 -12.26 -2.59 9.83
C VAL A 234 -11.79 -3.85 10.58
N LYS A 235 -10.52 -4.22 10.40
CA LYS A 235 -9.85 -5.35 11.04
C LYS A 235 -8.52 -4.89 11.58
N SER A 236 -8.07 -5.50 12.67
CA SER A 236 -6.81 -5.13 13.35
C SER A 236 -5.57 -5.47 12.51
N ASN A 237 -4.38 -4.98 12.91
CA ASN A 237 -3.16 -5.30 12.15
C ASN A 237 -2.82 -6.78 12.29
N ASP A 238 -2.91 -7.29 13.52
CA ASP A 238 -2.61 -8.69 13.83
C ASP A 238 -3.65 -9.65 13.24
N GLU A 239 -4.93 -9.26 13.19
CA GLU A 239 -5.98 -10.06 12.53
C GLU A 239 -5.70 -10.22 11.02
N LEU A 240 -5.33 -9.13 10.34
CA LEU A 240 -5.01 -9.17 8.91
C LEU A 240 -3.71 -9.96 8.64
N ARG A 241 -2.70 -9.80 9.51
CA ARG A 241 -1.45 -10.57 9.42
C ARG A 241 -1.70 -12.07 9.59
N GLN A 242 -2.48 -12.47 10.60
CA GLN A 242 -2.87 -13.86 10.82
C GLN A 242 -3.61 -14.42 9.60
N GLN A 243 -4.60 -13.68 9.10
CA GLN A 243 -5.35 -14.09 7.92
C GLN A 243 -4.44 -14.29 6.69
N PHE A 244 -3.45 -13.42 6.49
CA PHE A 244 -2.46 -13.58 5.43
C PHE A 244 -1.63 -14.85 5.60
N VAL A 245 -1.13 -15.13 6.81
CA VAL A 245 -0.34 -16.33 7.08
C VAL A 245 -1.17 -17.58 6.79
N ASP A 246 -2.37 -17.69 7.35
CA ASP A 246 -3.23 -18.87 7.17
C ASP A 246 -3.58 -19.14 5.70
N GLN A 247 -3.73 -18.08 4.90
CA GLN A 247 -3.99 -18.20 3.47
C GLN A 247 -2.74 -18.57 2.67
N THR A 248 -1.55 -18.17 3.13
CA THR A 248 -0.31 -18.26 2.37
C THR A 248 0.47 -19.54 2.64
N ILE A 249 0.42 -20.09 3.86
CA ILE A 249 1.12 -21.36 4.18
C ILE A 249 0.72 -22.51 3.24
N PRO A 250 -0.57 -22.79 2.99
CA PRO A 250 -0.96 -23.85 2.04
C PRO A 250 -0.48 -23.60 0.61
N GLN A 251 -0.26 -22.33 0.24
CA GLN A 251 0.28 -21.96 -1.08
C GLN A 251 1.79 -22.27 -1.14
N ILE A 252 2.56 -21.98 -0.09
CA ILE A 252 3.98 -22.35 0.02
C ILE A 252 4.14 -23.87 -0.07
N GLU A 253 3.33 -24.61 0.69
CA GLU A 253 3.32 -26.08 0.68
C GLU A 253 3.01 -26.65 -0.71
N TYR A 254 2.02 -26.08 -1.41
CA TYR A 254 1.69 -26.50 -2.78
C TYR A 254 2.85 -26.30 -3.76
N LEU A 255 3.62 -25.21 -3.62
CA LEU A 255 4.82 -24.97 -4.42
C LEU A 255 5.95 -25.96 -4.07
N GLY A 256 5.81 -26.74 -2.99
CA GLY A 256 6.85 -27.62 -2.48
C GLY A 256 8.09 -26.85 -2.04
N LEU A 257 7.92 -25.62 -1.59
CA LEU A 257 8.96 -24.79 -0.98
C LEU A 257 8.98 -25.02 0.53
N ASP A 258 10.13 -24.81 1.15
CA ASP A 258 10.28 -24.89 2.59
C ASP A 258 9.65 -23.65 3.24
N LEU A 259 9.05 -23.84 4.41
CA LEU A 259 8.49 -22.74 5.20
C LEU A 259 9.61 -21.77 5.62
N PRO A 260 9.45 -20.45 5.43
CA PRO A 260 10.51 -19.47 5.64
C PRO A 260 10.74 -19.09 7.11
N ASP A 261 9.99 -19.69 8.04
CA ASP A 261 10.03 -19.42 9.47
C ASP A 261 9.83 -20.72 10.26
N GLU A 262 10.76 -21.00 11.18
CA GLU A 262 10.74 -22.18 12.06
C GLU A 262 9.59 -22.14 13.10
N GLY A 263 9.05 -20.95 13.34
CA GLY A 263 7.88 -20.71 14.19
C GLY A 263 6.57 -21.21 13.57
N ILE A 264 6.54 -21.45 12.25
CA ILE A 264 5.31 -21.84 11.54
C ILE A 264 4.85 -23.23 12.00
N LYS A 265 3.73 -23.28 12.71
CA LYS A 265 3.11 -24.52 13.19
C LYS A 265 1.59 -24.42 13.17
N TRP A 266 0.91 -25.43 12.64
CA TRP A 266 -0.55 -25.50 12.75
C TRP A 266 -0.97 -25.69 14.21
N ASN A 267 -1.83 -24.81 14.70
CA ASN A 267 -2.40 -24.87 16.04
C ASN A 267 -3.88 -25.29 15.96
N GLU A 268 -4.14 -26.57 16.24
CA GLU A 268 -5.50 -27.15 16.17
C GLU A 268 -6.50 -26.47 17.13
N GLU A 269 -6.05 -26.00 18.29
CA GLU A 269 -6.93 -25.36 19.28
C GLU A 269 -7.39 -23.98 18.82
N ARG A 270 -6.49 -23.23 18.17
CA ARG A 270 -6.79 -21.91 17.62
C ARG A 270 -7.43 -21.97 16.23
N GLY A 271 -7.20 -23.04 15.47
CA GLY A 271 -7.58 -23.12 14.06
C GLY A 271 -6.78 -22.17 13.16
N HIS A 272 -5.52 -21.89 13.55
CA HIS A 272 -4.64 -20.90 12.94
C HIS A 272 -3.19 -21.42 12.93
N TYR A 273 -2.34 -20.89 12.04
CA TYR A 273 -0.90 -21.10 12.16
C TYR A 273 -0.30 -20.17 13.22
N ASP A 274 0.50 -20.72 14.14
CA ASP A 274 1.46 -19.97 14.93
C ASP A 274 2.64 -19.59 14.02
N PHE A 275 3.29 -18.45 14.27
CA PHE A 275 4.44 -17.93 13.51
C PHE A 275 5.29 -17.01 14.38
N SER A 276 6.54 -16.78 13.99
CA SER A 276 7.46 -15.86 14.66
C SER A 276 7.13 -14.40 14.35
N ASP A 277 7.38 -13.51 15.31
CA ASP A 277 7.27 -12.08 15.06
C ASP A 277 8.33 -11.60 14.06
N PRO A 278 7.99 -10.65 13.16
CA PRO A 278 9.00 -9.94 12.38
C PRO A 278 9.99 -9.20 13.28
N ASP A 279 11.18 -8.90 12.76
CA ASP A 279 12.10 -7.99 13.43
C ASP A 279 11.52 -6.56 13.47
N TRP A 280 10.97 -6.18 14.62
CA TRP A 280 10.36 -4.87 14.79
C TRP A 280 11.37 -3.71 14.82
N ASP A 281 12.64 -3.98 15.17
CA ASP A 281 13.69 -2.96 15.09
C ASP A 281 14.02 -2.67 13.61
N GLU A 282 14.13 -3.72 12.79
CA GLU A 282 14.25 -3.59 11.33
C GLU A 282 13.07 -2.80 10.75
N PHE A 283 11.83 -3.17 11.11
CA PHE A 283 10.64 -2.46 10.67
C PHE A 283 10.72 -0.95 10.98
N MET A 284 11.10 -0.61 12.21
CA MET A 284 11.21 0.77 12.67
C MET A 284 12.30 1.54 11.92
N ASP A 285 13.44 0.92 11.62
CA ASP A 285 14.50 1.53 10.83
C ASP A 285 14.07 1.76 9.37
N VAL A 286 13.42 0.78 8.75
CA VAL A 286 12.90 0.89 7.38
C VAL A 286 11.90 2.04 7.26
N ILE A 287 10.91 2.15 8.17
CA ILE A 287 9.91 3.23 8.09
C ILE A 287 10.47 4.61 8.50
N ARG A 288 11.66 4.66 9.13
CA ARG A 288 12.38 5.90 9.45
C ARG A 288 13.27 6.38 8.31
N GLY A 289 13.45 5.58 7.25
CA GLY A 289 14.28 5.92 6.11
C GLY A 289 15.65 5.25 6.08
N ASN A 290 15.92 4.31 6.99
CA ASN A 290 17.23 3.66 7.16
C ASN A 290 17.27 2.21 6.62
N GLY A 291 16.29 1.81 5.81
CA GLY A 291 16.26 0.51 5.17
C GLY A 291 17.11 0.43 3.89
N PRO A 292 17.15 -0.75 3.24
CA PRO A 292 18.11 -1.05 2.19
C PRO A 292 18.04 -0.14 0.95
N CYS A 293 16.85 0.31 0.56
CA CYS A 293 16.66 1.11 -0.66
C CYS A 293 15.96 2.45 -0.41
N ASN A 294 15.68 2.88 0.82
CA ASN A 294 14.91 4.10 1.09
C ASN A 294 15.47 5.34 0.38
N VAL A 295 16.78 5.53 0.49
CA VAL A 295 17.50 6.66 -0.12
C VAL A 295 17.38 6.61 -1.64
N ASP A 296 17.65 5.44 -2.24
CA ASP A 296 17.57 5.26 -3.69
C ASP A 296 16.15 5.49 -4.22
N ARG A 297 15.13 4.92 -3.56
CA ARG A 297 13.73 5.07 -3.97
C ARG A 297 13.28 6.52 -3.98
N LEU A 298 13.66 7.29 -2.95
CA LEU A 298 13.30 8.69 -2.87
C LEU A 298 14.07 9.52 -3.89
N ASN A 299 15.38 9.29 -4.02
CA ASN A 299 16.22 9.96 -5.00
C ASN A 299 15.72 9.75 -6.44
N ASP A 300 15.31 8.52 -6.80
CA ASP A 300 14.76 8.22 -8.13
C ASP A 300 13.48 9.03 -8.40
N ARG A 301 12.59 9.17 -7.41
CA ARG A 301 11.34 9.92 -7.53
C ARG A 301 11.58 11.43 -7.62
N VAL A 302 12.48 11.96 -6.79
CA VAL A 302 12.89 13.37 -6.83
C VAL A 302 13.59 13.69 -8.15
N ALA A 303 14.53 12.85 -8.59
CA ALA A 303 15.22 13.04 -9.86
C ALA A 303 14.25 12.99 -11.05
N ALA A 304 13.29 12.07 -11.07
CA ALA A 304 12.25 12.03 -12.11
C ALA A 304 11.39 13.30 -12.12
N TRP A 305 11.08 13.84 -10.94
CA TRP A 305 10.37 15.11 -10.79
C TRP A 305 11.21 16.28 -11.32
N ASP A 306 12.42 16.48 -10.83
CA ASP A 306 13.26 17.62 -11.17
C ASP A 306 13.66 17.61 -12.66
N ASN A 307 14.10 16.46 -13.17
CA ASN A 307 14.46 16.30 -14.58
C ASN A 307 13.23 16.42 -15.52
N GLY A 308 12.03 16.17 -15.01
CA GLY A 308 10.77 16.33 -15.72
C GLY A 308 10.20 17.76 -15.72
N GLN A 309 10.83 18.70 -15.00
CA GLN A 309 10.30 20.07 -14.82
C GLN A 309 10.05 20.78 -16.16
N TRP A 310 11.00 20.70 -17.09
CA TRP A 310 10.87 21.36 -18.39
C TRP A 310 9.68 20.83 -19.22
N VAL A 311 9.33 19.54 -19.07
CA VAL A 311 8.16 18.96 -19.74
C VAL A 311 6.88 19.54 -19.15
N ARG A 312 6.78 19.59 -17.81
CA ARG A 312 5.62 20.17 -17.11
C ARG A 312 5.44 21.64 -17.47
N ASP A 313 6.52 22.42 -17.44
CA ASP A 313 6.50 23.84 -17.82
C ASP A 313 6.11 24.03 -19.29
N GLY A 314 6.64 23.20 -20.18
CA GLY A 314 6.29 23.20 -21.60
C GLY A 314 4.80 22.94 -21.85
N LEU A 315 4.22 21.95 -21.15
CA LEU A 315 2.79 21.65 -21.24
C LEU A 315 1.92 22.80 -20.72
N MET A 316 2.31 23.41 -19.59
CA MET A 316 1.59 24.56 -19.03
C MET A 316 1.67 25.79 -19.93
N ALA A 317 2.83 26.07 -20.50
CA ALA A 317 3.01 27.17 -21.47
C ALA A 317 2.18 26.93 -22.73
N HIS A 318 2.14 25.70 -23.25
CA HIS A 318 1.29 25.34 -24.39
C HIS A 318 -0.20 25.54 -24.08
N ALA A 319 -0.67 25.07 -22.92
CA ALA A 319 -2.06 25.23 -22.49
C ALA A 319 -2.47 26.71 -22.36
N ARG A 320 -1.61 27.55 -21.77
CA ARG A 320 -1.84 29.01 -21.66
C ARG A 320 -1.97 29.68 -23.03
N LYS A 321 -1.10 29.32 -23.99
CA LYS A 321 -1.20 29.83 -25.38
C LYS A 321 -2.52 29.44 -26.03
N LYS A 322 -2.94 28.18 -25.87
CA LYS A 322 -4.21 27.67 -26.43
C LYS A 322 -5.43 28.36 -25.82
N ALA A 323 -5.42 28.62 -24.50
CA ALA A 323 -6.48 29.35 -23.82
C ALA A 323 -6.55 30.82 -24.29
N ALA A 324 -5.41 31.51 -24.38
CA ALA A 324 -5.37 32.90 -24.86
C ALA A 324 -5.84 33.03 -26.32
N ALA A 325 -5.47 32.09 -27.20
CA ALA A 325 -5.93 32.07 -28.58
C ALA A 325 -7.45 31.89 -28.71
N LYS A 326 -8.07 31.11 -27.80
CA LYS A 326 -9.53 30.96 -27.76
C LYS A 326 -10.22 32.27 -27.36
N VAL A 327 -9.71 32.95 -26.33
CA VAL A 327 -10.25 34.24 -25.86
C VAL A 327 -10.07 35.34 -26.92
N ALA A 328 -8.95 35.35 -27.64
CA ALA A 328 -8.71 36.33 -28.71
C ALA A 328 -9.58 36.11 -29.96
N ALA A 329 -10.25 34.96 -30.07
CA ALA A 329 -11.14 34.60 -31.18
C ALA A 329 -12.64 34.81 -30.85
N GLU A 330 -12.97 35.15 -29.59
CA GLU A 330 -14.32 35.53 -29.13
C GLU A 330 -14.51 37.05 -29.19
#